data_AF-A0A537EG00-F1
#
_entry.id   AF-A0A537EG00-F1
#
_cell.length_a   1.000
_cell.length_b   1.000
_cell.length_c   1.000
_cell.angle_alpha   90.00
_cell.angle_beta   90.00
_cell.angle_gamma   90.00
#
_symmetry.space_group_name_H-M   'P 1'
#
loop_
_entity.id
_entity.type
_entity.pdbx_description
1 polymer ?
#
loop_
_entity_poly.entity_id
_entity_poly.type
_entity_poly.pdbx_seq_one_letter_code
_entity_poly.pdbx_strand_id
1 'polypeptide(L)'
;MPIRGSDRTSNRRAGGSPQRRLGARKRNQESLSGDPESCSPSDPRQVFTRRYRASIRTGQEPPSQRCSKAIHQGFELEVQLYPLKSQLVLPGDSLTARFIDALSAARLSARNGDIIAVASKVVSLSEGNIVSLRKVRTTALARKLGRKFEMLPEFAQVVLNEADAVYGGVPGVLLTLKNGNAIANSGVDRKNALGDSVIPWPADSHRSAERIRRALNRKFRKRIGVVIVDSRVTPLRLGTTGLAIACSGFKPVRDSRGIKDLYGRKVQITLHSLADGIAGAAQLLMGETQETIPFVLVRGAPVQLGGSYSSNSMTLPVKDCLYMSQMPSPSIMERDHG
;
A
#
# COMPACT_ATOMS: atom_id res chain seq x y z
N MET A 1 -4.36 63.12 19.25
CA MET A 1 -4.01 64.53 18.93
C MET A 1 -2.79 64.54 18.03
N PRO A 2 -2.78 65.30 16.92
CA PRO A 2 -1.82 65.15 15.81
C PRO A 2 -0.82 66.31 15.70
N ILE A 3 0.38 66.06 15.17
CA ILE A 3 1.31 67.05 14.56
C ILE A 3 2.11 66.25 13.51
N ARG A 4 1.90 66.27 12.19
CA ARG A 4 2.06 67.28 11.09
C ARG A 4 3.48 67.85 10.88
N GLY A 5 3.98 67.67 9.64
CA GLY A 5 4.98 68.51 8.95
C GLY A 5 6.17 67.71 8.40
N SER A 6 6.24 67.37 7.10
CA SER A 6 6.81 68.16 5.95
C SER A 6 8.34 68.34 6.06
N ASP A 7 9.21 68.14 5.07
CA ASP A 7 9.14 68.32 3.61
C ASP A 7 10.35 67.57 2.97
N ARG A 8 10.15 66.84 1.86
CA ARG A 8 10.63 67.09 0.48
C ARG A 8 12.13 67.40 0.24
N THR A 9 12.67 66.63 -0.72
CA THR A 9 13.55 66.96 -1.89
C THR A 9 14.69 65.94 -2.00
N SER A 10 15.24 65.52 -3.15
CA SER A 10 14.85 65.44 -4.56
C SER A 10 16.06 64.84 -5.32
N ASN A 11 15.87 63.81 -6.15
CA ASN A 11 16.55 63.56 -7.46
C ASN A 11 16.28 62.09 -7.87
N ARG A 12 15.55 61.79 -8.96
CA ARG A 12 15.97 61.82 -10.39
C ARG A 12 17.28 61.04 -10.59
N ARG A 13 17.40 60.02 -11.44
CA ARG A 13 16.78 59.76 -12.75
C ARG A 13 17.08 58.32 -13.22
N ALA A 14 16.21 57.81 -14.10
CA ALA A 14 16.42 56.95 -15.29
C ALA A 14 17.20 55.64 -15.11
N GLY A 15 16.72 54.47 -15.53
CA GLY A 15 16.13 54.09 -16.82
C GLY A 15 16.93 52.86 -17.26
N GLY A 16 16.37 51.68 -17.43
CA GLY A 16 15.57 51.26 -18.56
C GLY A 16 15.87 49.77 -18.81
N SER A 17 14.82 48.99 -19.01
CA SER A 17 14.90 47.61 -19.51
C SER A 17 15.42 47.61 -20.96
N PRO A 18 16.00 46.49 -21.42
CA PRO A 18 15.36 45.88 -22.59
C PRO A 18 15.34 44.34 -22.60
N GLN A 19 14.28 43.84 -23.22
CA GLN A 19 14.06 42.44 -23.64
C GLN A 19 14.89 42.05 -24.89
N ARG A 20 14.90 40.73 -25.14
CA ARG A 20 15.20 39.95 -26.37
C ARG A 20 16.67 39.47 -26.44
N ARG A 21 16.97 38.21 -26.82
CA ARG A 21 16.57 37.48 -28.04
C ARG A 21 16.76 35.96 -27.94
N LEU A 22 15.91 35.23 -28.68
CA LEU A 22 16.14 33.86 -29.15
C LEU A 22 17.39 33.78 -30.03
N GLY A 23 18.16 32.70 -29.89
CA GLY A 23 19.28 32.34 -30.74
C GLY A 23 19.27 30.85 -31.08
N ALA A 24 18.72 30.52 -32.24
CA ALA A 24 18.80 29.21 -32.87
C ALA A 24 20.25 28.89 -33.26
N ARG A 25 20.73 27.67 -32.96
CA ARG A 25 21.95 27.12 -33.56
C ARG A 25 21.58 26.12 -34.65
N LYS A 26 21.73 26.56 -35.90
CA LYS A 26 21.90 25.70 -37.07
C LYS A 26 23.21 24.92 -36.94
N ARG A 27 23.22 23.65 -37.28
CA ARG A 27 24.42 22.92 -37.70
C ARG A 27 24.10 22.22 -39.02
N ASN A 28 25.01 22.39 -39.97
CA ASN A 28 24.88 22.09 -41.39
C ASN A 28 24.69 20.61 -41.70
N GLN A 29 23.98 20.38 -42.81
CA GLN A 29 24.02 19.18 -43.63
C GLN A 29 25.38 19.08 -44.34
N GLU A 30 25.95 17.87 -44.38
CA GLU A 30 26.64 17.35 -45.56
C GLU A 30 26.07 15.96 -45.84
N SER A 31 25.79 15.72 -47.11
CA SER A 31 25.00 14.65 -47.69
C SER A 31 25.87 13.80 -48.61
N LEU A 32 25.86 12.47 -48.47
CA LEU A 32 26.21 11.49 -49.52
C LEU A 32 25.42 10.20 -49.18
N SER A 33 24.24 9.98 -49.78
CA SER A 33 23.98 9.34 -51.08
C SER A 33 24.09 7.80 -51.03
N GLY A 34 22.96 7.11 -51.22
CA GLY A 34 22.94 5.69 -51.59
C GLY A 34 21.75 4.89 -51.03
N ASP A 35 20.58 5.02 -51.66
CA ASP A 35 19.61 3.93 -51.83
C ASP A 35 19.55 3.68 -53.36
N PRO A 36 19.24 2.47 -53.88
CA PRO A 36 18.31 1.51 -53.29
C PRO A 36 18.75 0.03 -53.36
N GLU A 37 18.17 -0.84 -52.53
CA GLU A 37 17.45 -2.04 -53.01
C GLU A 37 16.78 -2.80 -51.86
N SER A 38 15.62 -3.33 -52.20
CA SER A 38 14.63 -3.99 -51.37
C SER A 38 15.11 -5.26 -50.66
N CYS A 39 14.81 -5.40 -49.37
CA CYS A 39 14.49 -6.68 -48.74
C CYS A 39 13.61 -6.47 -47.49
N SER A 40 12.57 -7.29 -47.39
CA SER A 40 11.53 -7.33 -46.36
C SER A 40 12.08 -7.57 -44.95
N PRO A 41 11.48 -6.99 -43.88
CA PRO A 41 11.86 -7.32 -42.51
C PRO A 41 11.08 -8.53 -42.00
N SER A 42 11.78 -9.66 -41.90
CA SER A 42 11.41 -10.77 -41.03
C SER A 42 11.77 -10.45 -39.57
N ASP A 43 10.73 -10.48 -38.73
CA ASP A 43 10.70 -10.90 -37.31
C ASP A 43 11.89 -10.53 -36.38
N PRO A 44 11.74 -9.54 -35.48
CA PRO A 44 12.72 -9.25 -34.44
C PRO A 44 12.60 -10.25 -33.27
N ARG A 45 13.36 -11.34 -33.35
CA ARG A 45 13.73 -12.14 -32.17
C ARG A 45 14.72 -11.36 -31.30
N GLN A 46 14.27 -10.92 -30.13
CA GLN A 46 15.00 -11.10 -28.86
C GLN A 46 14.05 -10.85 -27.68
N VAL A 47 13.11 -11.79 -27.51
CA VAL A 47 12.36 -11.95 -26.26
C VAL A 47 13.27 -12.67 -25.27
N PHE A 48 13.71 -11.97 -24.23
CA PHE A 48 14.31 -12.59 -23.05
C PHE A 48 13.26 -13.46 -22.34
N THR A 49 13.19 -14.73 -22.71
CA THR A 49 12.45 -15.73 -21.93
C THR A 49 13.32 -16.19 -20.75
N ARG A 50 13.14 -15.57 -19.58
CA ARG A 50 13.62 -16.16 -18.33
C ARG A 50 12.73 -17.36 -18.01
N ARG A 51 13.18 -18.56 -18.36
CA ARG A 51 12.62 -19.83 -17.88
C ARG A 51 12.72 -19.87 -16.35
N TYR A 52 11.59 -19.78 -15.66
CA TYR A 52 11.48 -20.20 -14.27
C TYR A 52 11.70 -21.73 -14.23
N ARG A 53 12.73 -22.17 -13.50
CA ARG A 53 12.96 -23.60 -13.24
C ARG A 53 11.98 -24.05 -12.16
N ALA A 54 10.81 -24.55 -12.57
CA ALA A 54 9.99 -25.41 -11.73
C ALA A 54 10.67 -26.78 -11.66
N SER A 55 11.08 -27.23 -10.49
CA SER A 55 11.66 -28.57 -10.33
C SER A 55 10.55 -29.62 -10.36
N ILE A 56 10.42 -30.33 -11.48
CA ILE A 56 9.73 -31.63 -11.54
C ILE A 56 10.82 -32.68 -11.33
N ARG A 57 10.71 -33.48 -10.26
CA ARG A 57 11.60 -34.62 -10.03
C ARG A 57 11.14 -35.79 -10.92
N THR A 58 11.96 -36.15 -11.90
CA THR A 58 11.95 -37.48 -12.54
C THR A 58 13.24 -38.20 -12.13
N GLY A 59 13.10 -39.48 -11.77
CA GLY A 59 14.09 -40.24 -11.02
C GLY A 59 15.38 -40.63 -11.74
N GLN A 60 16.18 -41.37 -10.96
CA GLN A 60 17.50 -41.99 -11.19
C GLN A 60 18.72 -41.12 -10.87
N GLU A 61 19.28 -41.35 -9.68
CA GLU A 61 20.61 -40.93 -9.24
C GLU A 61 21.71 -41.83 -9.84
N PRO A 62 22.87 -41.30 -10.25
CA PRO A 62 24.10 -42.09 -10.37
C PRO A 62 24.90 -42.09 -9.05
N PRO A 63 25.73 -43.13 -8.80
CA PRO A 63 26.24 -43.40 -7.46
C PRO A 63 27.52 -42.61 -7.11
N SER A 64 27.55 -42.26 -5.83
CA SER A 64 28.72 -42.13 -4.94
C SER A 64 29.77 -41.06 -5.23
N GLN A 65 29.80 -40.06 -4.36
CA GLN A 65 31.02 -39.71 -3.63
C GLN A 65 30.65 -39.32 -2.19
N ARG A 66 31.07 -40.19 -1.24
CA ARG A 66 30.95 -39.98 0.19
C ARG A 66 31.80 -38.76 0.58
N CYS A 67 31.15 -37.65 0.89
CA CYS A 67 31.73 -36.62 1.75
C CYS A 67 30.92 -36.56 3.04
N SER A 68 31.63 -36.45 4.15
CA SER A 68 31.19 -36.61 5.54
C SER A 68 29.81 -36.04 5.87
N LYS A 69 28.97 -36.88 6.50
CA LYS A 69 27.70 -36.51 7.13
C LYS A 69 27.94 -35.55 8.31
N ALA A 70 28.09 -34.27 8.03
CA ALA A 70 27.70 -33.23 8.97
C ALA A 70 26.20 -33.01 8.73
N ILE A 71 25.38 -33.44 9.69
CA ILE A 71 23.94 -33.19 9.69
C ILE A 71 23.75 -31.69 9.93
N HIS A 72 23.83 -30.90 8.86
CA HIS A 72 23.13 -29.63 8.80
C HIS A 72 21.65 -29.98 8.71
N GLN A 73 20.98 -30.13 9.86
CA GLN A 73 19.53 -29.98 9.93
C GLN A 73 19.22 -28.52 9.59
N GLY A 74 19.28 -28.20 8.30
CA GLY A 74 18.84 -26.92 7.76
C GLY A 74 17.36 -26.80 8.04
N PHE A 75 16.99 -25.81 8.86
CA PHE A 75 15.61 -25.36 8.89
C PHE A 75 15.31 -24.73 7.52
N GLU A 76 14.75 -25.51 6.59
CA GLU A 76 14.14 -24.96 5.39
C GLU A 76 12.89 -24.19 5.82
N LEU A 77 13.02 -22.88 5.94
CA LEU A 77 11.87 -22.00 6.12
C LEU A 77 11.15 -21.89 4.76
N GLU A 78 10.06 -22.62 4.61
CA GLU A 78 9.18 -22.53 3.43
C GLU A 78 7.96 -21.65 3.75
N VAL A 79 7.76 -20.60 2.95
CA VAL A 79 6.55 -19.76 3.01
C VAL A 79 5.75 -19.98 1.73
N GLN A 80 4.50 -20.41 1.88
CA GLN A 80 3.58 -20.68 0.78
C GLN A 80 2.43 -19.66 0.80
N LEU A 81 2.09 -19.12 -0.37
CA LEU A 81 0.98 -18.18 -0.53
C LEU A 81 -0.03 -18.75 -1.53
N TYR A 82 -1.27 -18.86 -1.11
CA TYR A 82 -2.36 -19.37 -1.94
C TYR A 82 -3.38 -18.25 -2.21
N PRO A 83 -3.48 -17.74 -3.44
CA PRO A 83 -4.56 -16.83 -3.80
C PRO A 83 -5.89 -17.57 -3.78
N LEU A 84 -6.88 -17.04 -3.07
CA LEU A 84 -8.21 -17.62 -3.00
C LEU A 84 -9.19 -16.73 -3.76
N LYS A 85 -9.54 -17.17 -4.97
CA LYS A 85 -10.58 -16.53 -5.77
C LYS A 85 -11.94 -16.71 -5.09
N SER A 86 -12.72 -15.65 -5.00
CA SER A 86 -14.08 -15.71 -4.43
C SER A 86 -15.13 -15.24 -5.44
N GLN A 87 -16.40 -15.53 -5.15
CA GLN A 87 -17.49 -14.76 -5.74
C GLN A 87 -17.39 -13.30 -5.29
N LEU A 88 -18.06 -12.40 -6.02
CA LEU A 88 -18.13 -10.99 -5.66
C LEU A 88 -18.71 -10.84 -4.24
N VAL A 89 -18.01 -10.11 -3.38
CA VAL A 89 -18.49 -9.78 -2.03
C VAL A 89 -19.43 -8.60 -2.14
N LEU A 90 -20.69 -8.80 -1.80
CA LEU A 90 -21.71 -7.75 -1.83
C LEU A 90 -21.85 -7.07 -0.46
N PRO A 91 -22.46 -5.86 -0.40
CA PRO A 91 -22.72 -5.19 0.86
C PRO A 91 -23.49 -6.09 1.84
N GLY A 92 -22.96 -6.27 3.05
CA GLY A 92 -23.56 -7.10 4.10
C GLY A 92 -23.30 -8.61 3.99
N ASP A 93 -22.59 -9.08 2.96
CA ASP A 93 -22.22 -10.49 2.84
C ASP A 93 -21.35 -10.94 4.03
N SER A 94 -21.50 -12.19 4.45
CA SER A 94 -20.62 -12.78 5.46
C SER A 94 -19.23 -13.06 4.88
N LEU A 95 -18.24 -12.25 5.26
CA LEU A 95 -16.86 -12.43 4.81
C LEU A 95 -16.27 -13.77 5.22
N THR A 96 -16.68 -14.29 6.39
CA THR A 96 -16.27 -15.61 6.87
C THR A 96 -16.81 -16.72 5.96
N ALA A 97 -18.07 -16.63 5.54
CA ALA A 97 -18.65 -17.60 4.61
C ALA A 97 -17.94 -17.55 3.24
N ARG A 98 -17.73 -16.34 2.70
CA ARG A 98 -17.00 -16.14 1.42
C ARG A 98 -15.59 -16.71 1.46
N PHE A 99 -14.88 -16.56 2.58
CA PHE A 99 -13.57 -17.17 2.76
C PHE A 99 -13.64 -18.71 2.79
N ILE A 100 -14.59 -19.29 3.52
CA ILE A 100 -14.77 -20.75 3.60
C ILE A 100 -15.05 -21.33 2.21
N ASP A 101 -15.92 -20.69 1.45
CA ASP A 101 -16.27 -21.11 0.08
C ASP A 101 -15.04 -21.05 -0.83
N ALA A 102 -14.26 -19.94 -0.77
CA ALA A 102 -13.05 -19.77 -1.55
C ALA A 102 -11.97 -20.80 -1.19
N LEU A 103 -11.81 -21.11 0.11
CA LEU A 103 -10.89 -22.13 0.60
C LEU A 103 -11.28 -23.53 0.11
N SER A 104 -12.58 -23.85 0.15
CA SER A 104 -13.13 -25.11 -0.35
C SER A 104 -12.96 -25.25 -1.86
N ALA A 105 -13.24 -24.19 -2.62
CA ALA A 105 -13.05 -24.15 -4.08
C ALA A 105 -11.58 -24.37 -4.47
N ALA A 106 -10.64 -23.83 -3.68
CA ALA A 106 -9.21 -24.05 -3.85
C ALA A 106 -8.72 -25.43 -3.37
N ARG A 107 -9.60 -26.29 -2.82
CA ARG A 107 -9.29 -27.59 -2.21
C ARG A 107 -8.20 -27.50 -1.12
N LEU A 108 -8.23 -26.41 -0.36
CA LEU A 108 -7.31 -26.16 0.73
C LEU A 108 -8.01 -26.33 2.08
N SER A 109 -7.21 -26.53 3.12
CA SER A 109 -7.66 -26.53 4.51
C SER A 109 -6.79 -25.62 5.36
N ALA A 110 -7.40 -24.96 6.34
CA ALA A 110 -6.68 -24.11 7.28
C ALA A 110 -5.88 -24.97 8.27
N ARG A 111 -4.67 -24.52 8.57
CA ARG A 111 -3.74 -25.15 9.52
C ARG A 111 -3.40 -24.17 10.65
N ASN A 112 -2.90 -24.71 11.76
CA ASN A 112 -2.34 -23.86 12.82
C ASN A 112 -1.15 -23.06 12.26
N GLY A 113 -1.13 -21.77 12.53
CA GLY A 113 -0.10 -20.85 12.05
C GLY A 113 -0.30 -20.29 10.66
N ASP A 114 -1.38 -20.66 9.98
CA ASP A 114 -1.77 -19.94 8.77
C ASP A 114 -2.18 -18.50 9.12
N ILE A 115 -1.88 -17.57 8.22
CA ILE A 115 -2.31 -16.17 8.27
C ILE A 115 -3.22 -15.92 7.07
N ILE A 116 -4.38 -15.33 7.32
CA ILE A 116 -5.30 -14.94 6.26
C ILE A 116 -5.09 -13.45 5.97
N ALA A 117 -4.55 -13.13 4.80
CA ALA A 117 -4.57 -11.78 4.28
C ALA A 117 -5.91 -11.51 3.61
N VAL A 118 -6.54 -10.38 3.93
CA VAL A 118 -7.89 -10.01 3.49
C VAL A 118 -7.86 -8.58 2.95
N ALA A 119 -8.36 -8.35 1.75
CA ALA A 119 -8.43 -6.99 1.20
C ALA A 119 -9.38 -6.09 2.03
N SER A 120 -8.94 -4.89 2.36
CA SER A 120 -9.66 -3.86 3.14
C SER A 120 -11.08 -3.63 2.60
N LYS A 121 -11.20 -3.53 1.27
CA LYS A 121 -12.44 -3.22 0.56
C LYS A 121 -13.54 -4.25 0.81
N VAL A 122 -13.22 -5.55 0.80
CA VAL A 122 -14.24 -6.57 1.06
C VAL A 122 -14.67 -6.61 2.52
N VAL A 123 -13.79 -6.19 3.43
CA VAL A 123 -14.15 -5.99 4.85
C VAL A 123 -15.15 -4.84 4.95
N SER A 124 -14.84 -3.68 4.36
CA SER A 124 -15.76 -2.53 4.35
C SER A 124 -17.11 -2.85 3.70
N LEU A 125 -17.13 -3.57 2.57
CA LEU A 125 -18.36 -4.02 1.93
C LEU A 125 -19.17 -4.96 2.84
N SER A 126 -18.53 -5.97 3.42
CA SER A 126 -19.17 -6.89 4.37
C SER A 126 -19.76 -6.17 5.58
N GLU A 127 -19.10 -5.10 6.04
CA GLU A 127 -19.56 -4.28 7.17
C GLU A 127 -20.54 -3.17 6.77
N GLY A 128 -20.82 -3.00 5.46
CA GLY A 128 -21.71 -1.96 4.94
C GLY A 128 -21.12 -0.55 5.00
N ASN A 129 -19.80 -0.40 5.17
CA ASN A 129 -19.14 0.90 5.19
C ASN A 129 -18.97 1.45 3.76
N ILE A 130 -20.06 1.99 3.23
CA ILE A 130 -20.17 2.49 1.85
C ILE A 130 -20.86 3.85 1.88
N VAL A 131 -20.27 4.83 1.22
CA VAL A 131 -20.80 6.20 1.20
C VAL A 131 -21.24 6.56 -0.21
N SER A 132 -22.52 6.89 -0.37
CA SER A 132 -23.05 7.42 -1.63
C SER A 132 -22.67 8.90 -1.77
N LEU A 133 -21.90 9.26 -2.80
CA LEU A 133 -21.43 10.64 -3.01
C LEU A 133 -22.60 11.61 -3.20
N ARG A 134 -23.71 11.16 -3.78
CA ARG A 134 -24.94 11.95 -3.95
C ARG A 134 -25.56 12.44 -2.64
N LYS A 135 -25.29 11.76 -1.53
CA LYS A 135 -25.82 12.11 -0.20
C LYS A 135 -24.85 12.96 0.62
N VAL A 136 -23.64 13.20 0.11
CA VAL A 136 -22.59 13.92 0.83
C VAL A 136 -22.81 15.43 0.73
N ARG A 137 -22.95 16.09 1.88
CA ARG A 137 -23.00 17.56 1.96
C ARG A 137 -21.58 18.12 2.03
N THR A 138 -21.21 18.97 1.09
CA THR A 138 -19.84 19.48 0.98
C THR A 138 -19.64 20.78 1.75
N THR A 139 -18.58 20.85 2.55
CA THR A 139 -18.11 22.07 3.21
C THR A 139 -17.38 22.99 2.23
N ALA A 140 -17.17 24.26 2.62
CA ALA A 140 -16.36 25.19 1.84
C ALA A 140 -14.91 24.70 1.64
N LEU A 141 -14.36 24.02 2.66
CA LEU A 141 -13.04 23.42 2.63
C LEU A 141 -12.95 22.28 1.62
N ALA A 142 -13.92 21.36 1.62
CA ALA A 142 -14.00 20.28 0.64
C ALA A 142 -14.07 20.83 -0.80
N ARG A 143 -14.87 21.87 -1.05
CA ARG A 143 -14.94 22.53 -2.37
C ARG A 143 -13.62 23.20 -2.76
N LYS A 144 -12.91 23.80 -1.81
CA LYS A 144 -11.59 24.39 -2.04
C LYS A 144 -10.55 23.33 -2.41
N LEU A 145 -10.50 22.22 -1.67
CA LEU A 145 -9.63 21.08 -1.97
C LEU A 145 -9.99 20.45 -3.31
N GLY A 146 -11.28 20.26 -3.58
CA GLY A 146 -11.80 19.76 -4.84
C GLY A 146 -11.30 20.55 -6.05
N ARG A 147 -11.39 21.89 -5.99
CA ARG A 147 -10.83 22.75 -7.04
C ARG A 147 -9.31 22.70 -7.12
N LYS A 148 -8.62 22.77 -5.97
CA LYS A 148 -7.14 22.85 -5.93
C LYS A 148 -6.48 21.57 -6.43
N PHE A 149 -7.07 20.41 -6.13
CA PHE A 149 -6.51 19.09 -6.43
C PHE A 149 -7.36 18.31 -7.42
N GLU A 150 -8.18 18.99 -8.23
CA GLU A 150 -8.92 18.37 -9.35
C GLU A 150 -9.72 17.11 -8.96
N MET A 151 -10.46 17.18 -7.85
CA MET A 151 -11.27 16.09 -7.33
C MET A 151 -12.71 16.53 -7.05
N LEU A 152 -13.64 15.57 -7.05
CA LEU A 152 -15.04 15.84 -6.72
C LEU A 152 -15.12 16.41 -5.29
N PRO A 153 -15.82 17.53 -5.05
CA PRO A 153 -15.99 18.09 -3.71
C PRO A 153 -16.60 17.10 -2.71
N GLU A 154 -17.52 16.24 -3.17
CA GLU A 154 -18.15 15.18 -2.38
C GLU A 154 -17.12 14.13 -1.97
N PHE A 155 -16.24 13.73 -2.89
CA PHE A 155 -15.13 12.83 -2.59
C PHE A 155 -14.16 13.44 -1.59
N ALA A 156 -13.74 14.69 -1.83
CA ALA A 156 -12.88 15.43 -0.90
C ALA A 156 -13.51 15.54 0.50
N GLN A 157 -14.84 15.71 0.58
CA GLN A 157 -15.53 15.74 1.85
C GLN A 157 -15.48 14.37 2.57
N VAL A 158 -15.66 13.26 1.86
CA VAL A 158 -15.51 11.92 2.48
C VAL A 158 -14.07 11.72 2.96
N VAL A 159 -13.06 12.09 2.16
CA VAL A 159 -11.65 12.03 2.58
C VAL A 159 -11.42 12.84 3.86
N LEU A 160 -11.99 14.05 3.95
CA LEU A 160 -11.90 14.89 5.14
C LEU A 160 -12.58 14.29 6.37
N ASN A 161 -13.72 13.63 6.20
CA ASN A 161 -14.42 12.97 7.31
C ASN A 161 -13.61 11.79 7.88
N GLU A 162 -12.71 11.23 7.07
CA GLU A 162 -11.93 10.03 7.39
C GLU A 162 -10.47 10.35 7.77
N ALA A 163 -10.02 11.60 7.60
CA ALA A 163 -8.64 12.02 7.82
C ALA A 163 -8.43 12.53 9.25
N ASP A 164 -7.39 12.06 9.92
CA ASP A 164 -6.87 12.69 11.14
C ASP A 164 -6.17 14.02 10.80
N ALA A 165 -5.52 14.07 9.63
CA ALA A 165 -4.84 15.25 9.12
C ALA A 165 -4.69 15.25 7.59
N VAL A 166 -4.58 16.43 6.98
CA VAL A 166 -4.34 16.60 5.54
C VAL A 166 -3.11 17.47 5.30
N TYR A 167 -2.09 16.93 4.64
CA TYR A 167 -0.82 17.62 4.37
C TYR A 167 -0.81 18.40 3.05
N GLY A 168 -1.59 17.95 2.07
CA GLY A 168 -1.58 18.49 0.72
C GLY A 168 -1.92 17.40 -0.27
N GLY A 169 -1.44 17.52 -1.51
CA GLY A 169 -1.78 16.54 -2.54
C GLY A 169 -1.24 16.87 -3.92
N VAL A 170 -1.66 16.07 -4.87
CA VAL A 170 -1.50 16.22 -6.32
C VAL A 170 -2.89 16.09 -6.96
N PRO A 171 -3.07 16.37 -8.27
CA PRO A 171 -4.36 16.16 -8.91
C PRO A 171 -4.93 14.76 -8.63
N GLY A 172 -6.18 14.71 -8.15
CA GLY A 172 -6.93 13.52 -7.79
C GLY A 172 -6.59 12.89 -6.43
N VAL A 173 -5.53 13.33 -5.72
CA VAL A 173 -5.04 12.64 -4.51
C VAL A 173 -4.57 13.60 -3.42
N LEU A 174 -5.11 13.43 -2.21
CA LEU A 174 -4.60 14.05 -1.00
C LEU A 174 -3.66 13.12 -0.24
N LEU A 175 -2.55 13.66 0.27
CA LEU A 175 -1.76 13.02 1.31
C LEU A 175 -2.40 13.30 2.67
N THR A 176 -2.81 12.23 3.33
CA THR A 176 -3.56 12.27 4.59
C THR A 176 -2.89 11.40 5.65
N LEU A 177 -3.16 11.71 6.92
CA LEU A 177 -2.93 10.81 8.02
C LEU A 177 -4.26 10.16 8.40
N LYS A 178 -4.27 8.83 8.54
CA LYS A 178 -5.42 8.07 9.07
C LYS A 178 -4.95 6.92 9.93
N ASN A 179 -5.38 6.87 11.19
CA ASN A 179 -4.99 5.85 12.16
C ASN A 179 -3.46 5.67 12.24
N GLY A 180 -2.72 6.79 12.18
CA GLY A 180 -1.24 6.79 12.18
C GLY A 180 -0.58 6.38 10.85
N ASN A 181 -1.35 6.13 9.78
CA ASN A 181 -0.83 5.81 8.46
C ASN A 181 -0.83 7.03 7.55
N ALA A 182 0.32 7.35 6.95
CA ALA A 182 0.39 8.31 5.86
C ALA A 182 -0.08 7.62 4.56
N ILE A 183 -1.26 8.00 4.08
CA ILE A 183 -1.96 7.32 2.99
C ILE A 183 -2.62 8.31 2.04
N ALA A 184 -2.86 7.87 0.81
CA ALA A 184 -3.65 8.59 -0.17
C ALA A 184 -5.13 8.59 0.23
N ASN A 185 -5.77 9.77 0.19
CA ASN A 185 -7.21 9.95 0.32
C ASN A 185 -7.85 9.24 1.55
N SER A 186 -7.16 9.14 2.67
CA SER A 186 -7.63 8.47 3.90
C SER A 186 -8.07 7.01 3.66
N GLY A 187 -7.48 6.35 2.67
CA GLY A 187 -7.87 4.99 2.26
C GLY A 187 -9.25 4.90 1.62
N VAL A 188 -9.87 6.03 1.25
CA VAL A 188 -11.17 6.07 0.58
C VAL A 188 -10.97 5.70 -0.89
N ASP A 189 -11.59 4.59 -1.31
CA ASP A 189 -11.49 4.10 -2.67
C ASP A 189 -12.81 4.27 -3.44
N ARG A 190 -12.70 4.66 -4.71
CA ARG A 190 -13.83 4.71 -5.66
C ARG A 190 -13.85 3.49 -6.59
N LYS A 191 -12.70 2.85 -6.80
CA LYS A 191 -12.58 1.69 -7.69
C LYS A 191 -13.33 0.51 -7.10
N ASN A 192 -14.01 -0.26 -7.94
CA ASN A 192 -14.81 -1.42 -7.55
C ASN A 192 -15.92 -1.08 -6.53
N ALA A 193 -16.34 0.18 -6.43
CA ALA A 193 -17.54 0.59 -5.70
C ALA A 193 -18.76 0.53 -6.62
N LEU A 194 -19.93 0.21 -6.06
CA LEU A 194 -21.18 0.14 -6.82
C LEU A 194 -21.75 1.56 -7.04
N GLY A 195 -22.00 1.89 -8.31
CA GLY A 195 -22.58 3.16 -8.71
C GLY A 195 -21.72 4.36 -8.34
N ASP A 196 -22.36 5.42 -7.83
CA ASP A 196 -21.72 6.68 -7.45
C ASP A 196 -21.37 6.71 -5.96
N SER A 197 -20.69 5.65 -5.52
CA SER A 197 -20.33 5.42 -4.11
C SER A 197 -18.82 5.31 -3.95
N VAL A 198 -18.37 5.47 -2.72
CA VAL A 198 -16.99 5.24 -2.30
C VAL A 198 -16.95 4.35 -1.07
N ILE A 199 -15.80 3.70 -0.87
CA ILE A 199 -15.59 2.71 0.17
C ILE A 199 -14.42 3.21 1.04
N PRO A 200 -14.69 3.83 2.19
CA PRO A 200 -13.68 4.05 3.20
C PRO A 200 -13.17 2.72 3.77
N TRP A 201 -12.01 2.75 4.44
CA TRP A 201 -11.58 1.64 5.30
C TRP A 201 -12.66 1.23 6.31
N PRO A 202 -12.61 0.01 6.86
CA PRO A 202 -13.47 -0.36 7.99
C PRO A 202 -13.40 0.70 9.09
N ALA A 203 -14.54 1.00 9.71
CA ALA A 203 -14.60 2.01 10.77
C ALA A 203 -13.64 1.70 11.93
N ASP A 204 -13.44 0.41 12.21
CA ASP A 204 -12.40 -0.09 13.11
C ASP A 204 -11.76 -1.36 12.53
N SER A 205 -10.74 -1.18 11.69
CA SER A 205 -10.01 -2.29 11.05
C SER A 205 -9.42 -3.28 12.05
N HIS A 206 -9.02 -2.84 13.24
CA HIS A 206 -8.47 -3.75 14.26
C HIS A 206 -9.57 -4.69 14.78
N ARG A 207 -10.71 -4.13 15.17
CA ARG A 207 -11.88 -4.92 15.58
C ARG A 207 -12.37 -5.84 14.47
N SER A 208 -12.37 -5.39 13.21
CA SER A 208 -12.71 -6.23 12.07
C SER A 208 -11.77 -7.43 11.97
N ALA A 209 -10.45 -7.22 12.04
CA ALA A 209 -9.45 -8.29 12.01
C ALA A 209 -9.64 -9.28 13.16
N GLU A 210 -9.93 -8.80 14.38
CA GLU A 210 -10.24 -9.66 15.52
C GLU A 210 -11.51 -10.49 15.32
N ARG A 211 -12.59 -9.88 14.81
CA ARG A 211 -13.87 -10.55 14.55
C ARG A 211 -13.71 -11.66 13.52
N ILE A 212 -13.02 -11.37 12.42
CA ILE A 212 -12.71 -12.34 11.37
C ILE A 212 -11.89 -13.49 11.97
N ARG A 213 -10.80 -13.18 12.70
CA ARG A 213 -9.96 -14.19 13.35
C ARG A 213 -10.76 -15.10 14.29
N ARG A 214 -11.58 -14.51 15.17
CA ARG A 214 -12.41 -15.27 16.12
C ARG A 214 -13.42 -16.16 15.40
N ALA A 215 -14.06 -15.67 14.36
CA ALA A 215 -15.01 -16.46 13.56
C ALA A 215 -14.34 -17.66 12.89
N LEU A 216 -13.19 -17.44 12.24
CA LEU A 216 -12.43 -18.50 11.57
C LEU A 216 -11.81 -19.51 12.55
N ASN A 217 -11.25 -19.03 13.67
CA ASN A 217 -10.75 -19.92 14.73
C ASN A 217 -11.86 -20.84 15.27
N ARG A 218 -13.08 -20.31 15.50
CA ARG A 218 -14.23 -21.12 15.92
C ARG A 218 -14.65 -22.13 14.86
N LYS A 219 -14.71 -21.71 13.59
CA LYS A 219 -15.11 -22.57 12.48
C LYS A 219 -14.13 -23.73 12.25
N PHE A 220 -12.83 -23.45 12.23
CA PHE A 220 -11.81 -24.44 11.86
C PHE A 220 -11.16 -25.13 13.06
N ARG A 221 -11.38 -24.62 14.28
CA ARG A 221 -10.67 -25.05 15.51
C ARG A 221 -9.15 -25.00 15.34
N LYS A 222 -8.66 -23.95 14.70
CA LYS A 222 -7.23 -23.67 14.46
C LYS A 222 -6.84 -22.33 15.06
N ARG A 223 -5.54 -22.17 15.34
CA ARG A 223 -4.92 -20.89 15.69
C ARG A 223 -4.41 -20.23 14.42
N ILE A 224 -5.21 -19.33 13.85
CA ILE A 224 -4.81 -18.57 12.66
C ILE A 224 -4.61 -17.08 12.97
N GLY A 225 -3.80 -16.43 12.16
CA GLY A 225 -3.66 -14.98 12.10
C GLY A 225 -4.56 -14.38 11.02
N VAL A 226 -4.85 -13.09 11.13
CA VAL A 226 -5.53 -12.29 10.10
C VAL A 226 -4.76 -10.99 9.90
N VAL A 227 -4.58 -10.57 8.65
CA VAL A 227 -4.08 -9.24 8.28
C VAL A 227 -5.03 -8.63 7.26
N ILE A 228 -5.45 -7.39 7.50
CA ILE A 228 -6.24 -6.61 6.55
C ILE A 228 -5.27 -5.79 5.74
N VAL A 229 -5.35 -5.95 4.42
CA VAL A 229 -4.43 -5.40 3.44
C VAL A 229 -5.12 -4.31 2.64
N ASP A 230 -4.49 -3.15 2.54
CA ASP A 230 -4.86 -2.12 1.57
C ASP A 230 -3.68 -1.78 0.67
N SER A 231 -3.91 -1.10 -0.44
CA SER A 231 -2.82 -0.65 -1.30
C SER A 231 -2.31 0.73 -0.89
N ARG A 232 -0.99 0.91 -0.96
CA ARG A 232 -0.32 2.18 -0.67
C ARG A 232 0.67 2.57 -1.75
N VAL A 233 0.95 3.86 -1.82
CA VAL A 233 2.11 4.40 -2.53
C VAL A 233 3.29 4.57 -1.58
N THR A 234 4.49 4.59 -2.15
CA THR A 234 5.75 4.77 -1.42
C THR A 234 6.51 5.96 -2.02
N PRO A 235 7.10 6.86 -1.21
CA PRO A 235 7.82 8.02 -1.73
C PRO A 235 8.85 7.62 -2.80
N LEU A 236 8.81 8.34 -3.93
CA LEU A 236 9.75 8.19 -5.06
C LEU A 236 9.75 6.81 -5.74
N ARG A 237 8.69 6.01 -5.57
CA ARG A 237 8.52 4.72 -6.25
C ARG A 237 7.25 4.73 -7.08
N LEU A 238 7.35 4.23 -8.31
CA LEU A 238 6.19 4.04 -9.18
C LEU A 238 5.44 2.76 -8.77
N GLY A 239 4.11 2.84 -8.76
CA GLY A 239 3.22 1.73 -8.44
C GLY A 239 2.81 1.64 -6.97
N THR A 240 1.88 0.72 -6.69
CA THR A 240 1.37 0.44 -5.35
C THR A 240 1.96 -0.84 -4.77
N THR A 241 1.93 -0.95 -3.44
CA THR A 241 2.30 -2.15 -2.69
C THR A 241 1.29 -2.37 -1.56
N GLY A 242 1.22 -3.59 -1.02
CA GLY A 242 0.34 -3.89 0.11
C GLY A 242 0.81 -3.25 1.42
N LEU A 243 -0.14 -2.76 2.20
CA LEU A 243 0.01 -2.19 3.55
C LEU A 243 -0.89 -2.97 4.50
N ALA A 244 -0.36 -3.39 5.65
CA ALA A 244 -1.17 -3.97 6.72
C ALA A 244 -1.87 -2.84 7.51
N ILE A 245 -3.15 -2.58 7.22
CA ILE A 245 -3.92 -1.56 7.96
C ILE A 245 -4.41 -2.07 9.32
N ALA A 246 -4.49 -3.39 9.49
CA ALA A 246 -4.76 -4.04 10.77
C ALA A 246 -4.26 -5.50 10.75
N CYS A 247 -3.93 -6.03 11.92
CA CYS A 247 -3.63 -7.45 12.07
C CYS A 247 -4.19 -8.00 13.39
N SER A 248 -4.34 -9.31 13.47
CA SER A 248 -4.76 -10.01 14.68
C SER A 248 -4.20 -11.42 14.71
N GLY A 249 -3.65 -11.83 15.86
CA GLY A 249 -3.27 -13.24 16.12
C GLY A 249 -1.79 -13.57 15.92
N PHE A 250 -0.98 -12.57 15.56
CA PHE A 250 0.48 -12.70 15.45
C PHE A 250 1.17 -11.37 15.71
N LYS A 251 2.45 -11.42 16.11
CA LYS A 251 3.27 -10.23 16.35
C LYS A 251 3.62 -9.54 15.02
N PRO A 252 3.18 -8.29 14.78
CA PRO A 252 3.34 -7.67 13.47
C PRO A 252 4.74 -7.16 13.18
N VAL A 253 5.51 -6.81 14.22
CA VAL A 253 6.86 -6.24 14.11
C VAL A 253 7.82 -7.07 14.95
N ARG A 254 8.95 -7.46 14.34
CA ARG A 254 10.07 -8.08 15.06
C ARG A 254 11.10 -7.01 15.41
N ASP A 255 11.33 -6.83 16.70
CA ASP A 255 12.40 -5.96 17.20
C ASP A 255 13.74 -6.69 17.10
N SER A 256 14.60 -6.19 16.24
CA SER A 256 15.94 -6.74 16.04
C SER A 256 17.00 -5.97 16.81
N ARG A 257 16.63 -4.92 17.56
CA ARG A 257 17.59 -4.10 18.29
C ARG A 257 18.26 -4.90 19.41
N GLY A 258 19.55 -4.67 19.61
CA GLY A 258 20.37 -5.43 20.54
C GLY A 258 20.83 -6.80 20.05
N ILE A 259 20.23 -7.34 18.98
CA ILE A 259 20.69 -8.59 18.34
C ILE A 259 22.02 -8.32 17.62
N LYS A 260 22.94 -9.28 17.69
CA LYS A 260 24.24 -9.21 17.00
C LYS A 260 24.08 -9.51 15.51
N ASP A 261 24.72 -8.71 14.67
CA ASP A 261 24.85 -8.97 13.23
C ASP A 261 25.92 -10.05 12.94
N LEU A 262 26.19 -10.28 11.65
CA LEU A 262 27.17 -11.27 11.18
C LEU A 262 28.61 -11.03 11.69
N TYR A 263 28.90 -9.83 12.19
CA TYR A 263 30.22 -9.42 12.70
C TYR A 263 30.18 -9.11 14.20
N GLY A 264 29.12 -9.55 14.90
CA GLY A 264 28.99 -9.39 16.35
C GLY A 264 28.54 -7.99 16.81
N ARG A 265 28.23 -7.07 15.90
CA ARG A 265 27.80 -5.70 16.23
C ARG A 265 26.32 -5.68 16.58
N LYS A 266 25.94 -4.95 17.63
CA LYS A 266 24.53 -4.81 18.03
C LYS A 266 23.78 -3.93 17.04
N VAL A 267 22.68 -4.45 16.50
CA VAL A 267 21.71 -3.71 15.70
C VAL A 267 21.05 -2.62 16.57
N GLN A 268 20.96 -1.39 16.06
CA GLN A 268 20.52 -0.24 16.88
C GLN A 268 19.07 0.19 16.61
N ILE A 269 18.64 0.22 15.34
CA ILE A 269 17.38 0.86 14.93
C ILE A 269 16.38 -0.09 14.28
N THR A 270 16.79 -1.30 13.91
CA THR A 270 16.02 -2.12 12.97
C THR A 270 14.82 -2.80 13.64
N LEU A 271 13.63 -2.41 13.16
CA LEU A 271 12.36 -3.09 13.37
C LEU A 271 11.94 -3.72 12.04
N HIS A 272 11.69 -5.03 12.02
CA HIS A 272 11.26 -5.74 10.81
C HIS A 272 9.73 -5.84 10.79
N SER A 273 9.07 -5.13 9.87
CA SER A 273 7.62 -5.18 9.68
C SER A 273 7.19 -6.48 8.99
N LEU A 274 6.85 -7.49 9.78
CA LEU A 274 6.39 -8.79 9.29
C LEU A 274 4.98 -8.67 8.69
N ALA A 275 4.09 -7.88 9.31
CA ALA A 275 2.74 -7.67 8.82
C ALA A 275 2.73 -7.00 7.43
N ASP A 276 3.52 -5.95 7.22
CA ASP A 276 3.63 -5.32 5.90
C ASP A 276 4.34 -6.21 4.88
N GLY A 277 5.32 -7.01 5.30
CA GLY A 277 5.94 -8.00 4.42
C GLY A 277 4.92 -9.02 3.90
N ILE A 278 4.03 -9.50 4.78
CA ILE A 278 2.92 -10.39 4.40
C ILE A 278 1.92 -9.65 3.52
N ALA A 279 1.55 -8.41 3.86
CA ALA A 279 0.60 -7.61 3.09
C ALA A 279 1.13 -7.34 1.67
N GLY A 280 2.41 -6.99 1.52
CA GLY A 280 3.05 -6.78 0.23
C GLY A 280 3.07 -8.04 -0.63
N ALA A 281 3.39 -9.20 -0.05
CA ALA A 281 3.38 -10.47 -0.77
C ALA A 281 1.95 -10.92 -1.13
N ALA A 282 0.97 -10.65 -0.27
CA ALA A 282 -0.44 -10.92 -0.56
C ALA A 282 -0.97 -10.01 -1.69
N GLN A 283 -0.66 -8.71 -1.66
CA GLN A 283 -1.11 -7.75 -2.66
C GLN A 283 -0.63 -8.12 -4.08
N LEU A 284 0.60 -8.67 -4.19
CA LEU A 284 1.11 -9.20 -5.45
C LEU A 284 0.18 -10.24 -6.09
N LEU A 285 -0.49 -11.05 -5.27
CA LEU A 285 -1.41 -12.11 -5.71
C LEU A 285 -2.87 -11.64 -5.79
N MET A 286 -3.26 -10.68 -4.94
CA MET A 286 -4.61 -10.09 -4.97
C MET A 286 -4.86 -9.30 -6.25
N GLY A 287 -3.82 -8.63 -6.77
CA GLY A 287 -3.95 -7.66 -7.85
C GLY A 287 -4.63 -6.37 -7.38
N GLU A 288 -4.94 -5.48 -8.33
CA GLU A 288 -5.48 -4.14 -8.04
C GLU A 288 -6.83 -3.88 -8.73
N THR A 289 -7.31 -4.82 -9.55
CA THR A 289 -8.40 -4.58 -10.50
C THR A 289 -9.53 -5.61 -10.37
N GLN A 290 -9.64 -6.52 -11.32
CA GLN A 290 -10.77 -7.43 -11.54
C GLN A 290 -10.43 -8.91 -11.25
N GLU A 291 -9.30 -9.17 -10.60
CA GLU A 291 -8.76 -10.51 -10.37
C GLU A 291 -9.67 -11.35 -9.45
N THR A 292 -10.49 -10.69 -8.62
CA THR A 292 -11.45 -11.31 -7.68
C THR A 292 -10.79 -12.25 -6.66
N ILE A 293 -9.58 -11.87 -6.20
CA ILE A 293 -8.81 -12.58 -5.18
C ILE A 293 -8.75 -11.70 -3.93
N PRO A 294 -9.81 -11.62 -3.11
CA PRO A 294 -9.80 -10.78 -1.92
C PRO A 294 -9.13 -11.44 -0.71
N PHE A 295 -8.77 -12.72 -0.81
CA PHE A 295 -8.10 -13.46 0.24
C PHE A 295 -6.83 -14.14 -0.25
N VAL A 296 -5.80 -14.14 0.58
CA VAL A 296 -4.60 -14.95 0.39
C VAL A 296 -4.32 -15.72 1.68
N LEU A 297 -4.23 -17.04 1.57
CA LEU A 297 -3.79 -17.90 2.67
C LEU A 297 -2.26 -17.95 2.67
N VAL A 298 -1.64 -17.50 3.74
CA VAL A 298 -0.18 -17.50 3.92
C VAL A 298 0.19 -18.55 4.95
N ARG A 299 1.01 -19.52 4.55
CA ARG A 299 1.41 -20.66 5.37
C ARG A 299 2.92 -20.66 5.58
N GLY A 300 3.35 -21.03 6.79
CA GLY A 300 4.77 -21.07 7.15
C GLY A 300 5.40 -19.70 7.39
N ALA A 301 4.59 -18.63 7.49
CA ALA A 301 5.08 -17.29 7.76
C ALA A 301 5.91 -17.26 9.06
N PRO A 302 7.09 -16.61 9.07
CA PRO A 302 7.98 -16.58 10.23
C PRO A 302 7.51 -15.57 11.30
N VAL A 303 6.28 -15.73 11.77
CA VAL A 303 5.65 -14.88 12.78
C VAL A 303 5.51 -15.63 14.09
N GLN A 304 5.53 -14.88 15.20
CA GLN A 304 5.13 -15.41 16.49
C GLN A 304 3.61 -15.28 16.63
N LEU A 305 2.91 -16.43 16.71
CA LEU A 305 1.46 -16.46 16.94
C LEU A 305 1.11 -16.08 18.38
N GLY A 306 -0.12 -15.59 18.56
CA GLY A 306 -0.68 -15.24 19.86
C GLY A 306 -0.40 -13.79 20.27
N GLY A 307 -1.04 -13.38 21.36
CA GLY A 307 -1.08 -11.98 21.81
C GLY A 307 -2.27 -11.19 21.24
N SER A 308 -2.58 -10.07 21.91
CA SER A 308 -3.40 -8.99 21.37
C SER A 308 -2.47 -7.82 21.09
N TYR A 309 -2.40 -7.37 19.84
CA TYR A 309 -1.57 -6.24 19.44
C TYR A 309 -2.49 -5.17 18.89
N SER A 310 -2.42 -3.96 19.45
CA SER A 310 -3.19 -2.82 18.98
C SER A 310 -2.81 -2.44 17.55
N SER A 311 -3.68 -1.69 16.86
CA SER A 311 -3.35 -1.01 15.59
C SER A 311 -2.03 -0.22 15.66
N ASN A 312 -1.78 0.43 16.80
CA ASN A 312 -0.56 1.23 17.05
C ASN A 312 0.73 0.40 17.12
N SER A 313 0.64 -0.93 17.14
CA SER A 313 1.80 -1.81 17.14
C SER A 313 2.49 -1.90 15.77
N MET A 314 1.91 -1.30 14.73
CA MET A 314 2.44 -1.26 13.36
C MET A 314 2.79 0.15 12.89
N THR A 315 2.41 1.18 13.66
CA THR A 315 2.61 2.58 13.30
C THR A 315 3.68 3.22 14.17
N LEU A 316 4.17 4.36 13.73
CA LEU A 316 5.16 5.16 14.41
C LEU A 316 4.63 6.59 14.52
N PRO A 317 4.83 7.31 15.65
CA PRO A 317 4.45 8.70 15.75
C PRO A 317 5.06 9.55 14.64
N VAL A 318 4.35 10.59 14.18
CA VAL A 318 4.80 11.49 13.09
C VAL A 318 6.22 12.03 13.34
N LYS A 319 6.50 12.45 14.58
CA LYS A 319 7.81 13.00 14.99
C LYS A 319 8.97 12.02 14.85
N ASP A 320 8.70 10.71 14.97
CA ASP A 320 9.71 9.66 14.92
C ASP A 320 9.82 9.06 13.50
N CYS A 321 8.87 9.36 12.60
CA CYS A 321 8.85 8.89 11.23
C CYS A 321 9.84 9.68 10.36
N LEU A 322 10.79 8.97 9.73
CA LEU A 322 11.80 9.55 8.83
C LEU A 322 11.20 10.47 7.74
N TYR A 323 10.04 10.13 7.20
CA TYR A 323 9.41 10.92 6.14
C TYR A 323 8.49 12.00 6.70
N MET A 324 7.57 11.61 7.58
CA MET A 324 6.51 12.52 8.03
C MET A 324 7.05 13.61 8.97
N SER A 325 8.13 13.37 9.70
CA SER A 325 8.80 14.40 10.52
C SER A 325 9.43 15.53 9.71
N GLN A 326 9.65 15.33 8.40
CA GLN A 326 10.25 16.32 7.50
C GLN A 326 9.19 17.11 6.73
N MET A 327 7.92 16.75 6.87
CA MET A 327 6.81 17.44 6.22
C MET A 327 6.42 18.68 7.02
N PRO A 328 6.05 19.80 6.37
CA PRO A 328 5.42 20.91 7.05
C PRO A 328 4.17 20.46 7.82
N SER A 329 3.81 21.21 8.88
CA SER A 329 2.58 20.96 9.61
C SER A 329 1.39 20.83 8.66
N PRO A 330 0.49 19.86 8.89
CA PRO A 330 -0.62 19.61 7.99
C PRO A 330 -1.51 20.84 7.89
N SER A 331 -2.04 21.06 6.69
CA SER A 331 -2.96 22.16 6.37
C SER A 331 -4.28 22.08 7.15
N ILE A 332 -4.61 20.89 7.66
CA ILE A 332 -5.77 20.58 8.49
C ILE A 332 -5.29 19.57 9.54
N MET A 333 -5.46 19.89 10.81
CA MET A 333 -5.41 18.93 11.93
C MET A 333 -6.81 18.77 12.49
N GLU A 334 -7.17 17.57 12.94
CA GLU A 334 -8.29 17.44 13.86
C GLU A 334 -8.03 18.20 15.16
N ARG A 335 -9.15 18.68 15.73
CA ARG A 335 -9.26 19.47 16.96
C ARG A 335 -8.73 18.67 18.15
N ASP A 336 -8.11 19.38 19.09
CA ASP A 336 -7.75 18.90 20.43
C ASP A 336 -8.85 17.99 20.98
N HIS A 337 -8.52 16.72 21.19
CA HIS A 337 -9.32 15.85 22.03
C HIS A 337 -9.15 16.33 23.47
N GLY A 338 -10.10 17.15 23.93
CA GLY A 338 -10.34 17.38 25.36
C GLY A 338 -10.84 16.12 26.05
#